data_AF-A0A3N8HMV5-F1
#
_entry.id   AF-A0A3N8HMV5-F1
#
_cell.length_a   1.000
_cell.length_b   1.000
_cell.length_c   1.000
_cell.angle_alpha   90.00
_cell.angle_beta   90.00
_cell.angle_gamma   90.00
#
_symmetry.space_group_name_H-M   'P 1'
#
loop_
_entity.id
_entity.type
_entity.pdbx_description
1 polymer ?
#
loop_
_entity_poly.entity_id
_entity_poly.type
_entity_poly.pdbx_seq_one_letter_code
_entity_poly.pdbx_strand_id
1 'polypeptide(L)'
;MVKDVKNYTDEEFRRARENLADILSLEERTASEILHDGHLNDVSFLVGLFRKASNTLAHKWNAPLLAKLPVDAWDVGTTGERRITPRDFASMRYLSPLLIGKDKETAELWAGEREKLLKELHEPGGPYAAMTEWKSPKQFKSKGAQSLPFSGDIAFMETINWLDTLLGFQITLFAGRRHKALGLPLSVALPANEDKRCSRDALQFMKQNVDAWCKDASLAREASDSLRARVAVNLSVNRALWETCAKDARGEESATVAAQFLSRLNGCGIWMVPDEVPTRGAEWTGLAELLSRWFGAKGWLREKDDFFTRVMTPHDIDRAVQLTESVQKRYKANRGGNCGPEQAELAHGSPENLFIFAMATVSVFYVKDYWGGKSQLRPVQTLKEFPAKHNKNSSRYPAFSTLDSGDGLMLPIHAEELIEQVYGQMFFSNQGWDLRAESVRQHAETQAVKRAYHEQLFEFAVKGRTSKELLNLFTQVAAYIEQQKENGAIVAV
;
A
#
# COMPACT_ATOMS: atom_id res chain seq x y z
N MET A 1 -24.12 45.93 -8.06
CA MET A 1 -24.34 44.68 -7.32
C MET A 1 -24.89 43.64 -8.29
N VAL A 2 -24.03 42.80 -8.84
CA VAL A 2 -24.48 41.59 -9.55
C VAL A 2 -24.97 40.64 -8.45
N LYS A 3 -26.25 40.24 -8.49
CA LYS A 3 -26.71 39.14 -7.64
C LYS A 3 -25.99 37.89 -8.14
N ASP A 4 -25.09 37.33 -7.36
CA ASP A 4 -24.53 36.01 -7.63
C ASP A 4 -25.69 35.01 -7.64
N VAL A 5 -26.06 34.56 -8.85
CA VAL A 5 -27.16 33.62 -9.05
C VAL A 5 -26.65 32.24 -8.66
N LYS A 6 -27.33 31.57 -7.72
CA LYS A 6 -27.11 30.14 -7.45
C LYS A 6 -27.39 29.34 -8.73
N ASN A 7 -26.37 28.65 -9.23
CA ASN A 7 -26.46 27.85 -10.46
C ASN A 7 -26.63 26.34 -10.19
N TYR A 8 -27.22 25.99 -9.04
CA TYR A 8 -27.43 24.60 -8.62
C TYR A 8 -28.76 24.43 -7.90
N THR A 9 -29.33 23.23 -8.00
CA THR A 9 -30.53 22.78 -7.29
C THR A 9 -30.21 22.37 -5.84
N ASP A 10 -31.22 22.29 -4.98
CA ASP A 10 -31.06 21.85 -3.59
C ASP A 10 -30.54 20.40 -3.51
N GLU A 11 -30.95 19.53 -4.43
CA GLU A 11 -30.48 18.15 -4.52
C GLU A 11 -29.00 18.08 -4.93
N GLU A 12 -28.55 18.93 -5.84
CA GLU A 12 -27.14 19.03 -6.23
C GLU A 12 -26.27 19.56 -5.08
N PHE A 13 -26.78 20.54 -4.32
CA PHE A 13 -26.11 21.03 -3.12
C PHE A 13 -26.02 19.95 -2.03
N ARG A 14 -27.11 19.20 -1.80
CA ARG A 14 -27.15 18.07 -0.85
C ARG A 14 -26.08 17.02 -1.19
N ARG A 15 -25.97 16.61 -2.46
CA ARG A 15 -24.95 15.66 -2.90
C ARG A 15 -23.53 16.22 -2.76
N ALA A 16 -23.34 17.51 -3.04
CA ALA A 16 -22.04 18.16 -2.85
C ALA A 16 -21.63 18.19 -1.38
N ARG A 17 -22.58 18.42 -0.45
CA ARG A 17 -22.37 18.30 0.99
C ARG A 17 -21.92 16.90 1.40
N GLU A 18 -22.63 15.86 0.93
CA GLU A 18 -22.27 14.45 1.21
C GLU A 18 -20.88 14.12 0.67
N ASN A 19 -20.59 14.50 -0.58
CA ASN A 19 -19.27 14.29 -1.18
C ASN A 19 -18.18 15.03 -0.39
N LEU A 20 -18.42 16.27 0.02
CA LEU A 20 -17.45 17.05 0.77
C LEU A 20 -17.19 16.45 2.16
N ALA A 21 -18.25 16.02 2.85
CA ALA A 21 -18.16 15.32 4.13
C ALA A 21 -17.29 14.05 4.00
N ASP A 22 -17.54 13.24 2.97
CA ASP A 22 -16.77 12.03 2.71
C ASP A 22 -15.31 12.33 2.30
N ILE A 23 -15.07 13.35 1.49
CA ILE A 23 -13.71 13.69 1.03
C ILE A 23 -12.88 14.22 2.20
N LEU A 24 -13.45 15.10 3.02
CA LEU A 24 -12.76 15.73 4.14
C LEU A 24 -12.78 14.88 5.43
N SER A 25 -13.52 13.77 5.44
CA SER A 25 -13.75 12.93 6.62
C SER A 25 -14.37 13.74 7.78
N LEU A 26 -15.47 14.44 7.50
CA LEU A 26 -16.19 15.30 8.44
C LEU A 26 -17.65 14.86 8.58
N GLU A 27 -18.33 15.32 9.64
CA GLU A 27 -19.78 15.23 9.72
C GLU A 27 -20.44 16.12 8.65
N GLU A 28 -21.59 15.68 8.12
CA GLU A 28 -22.34 16.46 7.10
C GLU A 28 -22.70 17.86 7.57
N ARG A 29 -22.93 18.05 8.87
CA ARG A 29 -23.19 19.36 9.46
C ARG A 29 -22.01 20.32 9.22
N THR A 30 -20.80 19.90 9.56
CA THR A 30 -19.59 20.71 9.37
C THR A 30 -19.29 20.94 7.89
N ALA A 31 -19.54 19.93 7.03
CA ALA A 31 -19.43 20.12 5.59
C ALA A 31 -20.42 21.17 5.06
N SER A 32 -21.64 21.19 5.60
CA SER A 32 -22.65 22.21 5.27
C SER A 32 -22.19 23.61 5.69
N GLU A 33 -21.63 23.75 6.89
CA GLU A 33 -21.08 25.00 7.40
C GLU A 33 -19.95 25.50 6.47
N ILE A 34 -19.01 24.65 6.08
CA ILE A 34 -17.94 25.00 5.11
C ILE A 34 -18.50 25.45 3.77
N LEU A 35 -19.54 24.79 3.24
CA LEU A 35 -20.17 25.19 1.98
C LEU A 35 -20.97 26.49 2.10
N HIS A 36 -21.51 26.80 3.28
CA HIS A 36 -22.22 28.06 3.52
C HIS A 36 -21.28 29.23 3.76
N ASP A 37 -20.15 28.99 4.42
CA ASP A 37 -19.09 29.98 4.68
C ASP A 37 -18.21 30.24 3.46
N GLY A 38 -18.18 29.29 2.50
CA GLY A 38 -17.43 29.39 1.26
C GLY A 38 -17.98 30.43 0.29
N HIS A 39 -17.08 31.01 -0.53
CA HIS A 39 -17.48 31.92 -1.60
C HIS A 39 -18.42 31.21 -2.59
N LEU A 40 -19.52 31.88 -2.97
CA LEU A 40 -20.62 31.33 -3.80
C LEU A 40 -20.13 30.69 -5.12
N ASN A 41 -19.06 31.24 -5.68
CA ASN A 41 -18.43 30.75 -6.91
C ASN A 41 -17.68 29.42 -6.71
N ASP A 42 -17.01 29.23 -5.58
CA ASP A 42 -16.30 27.96 -5.28
C ASP A 42 -17.27 26.83 -4.98
N VAL A 43 -18.36 27.15 -4.28
CA VAL A 43 -19.45 26.21 -4.03
C VAL A 43 -20.09 25.77 -5.36
N SER A 44 -20.43 26.72 -6.22
CA SER A 44 -21.02 26.43 -7.54
C SER A 44 -20.08 25.60 -8.42
N PHE A 45 -18.78 25.92 -8.38
CA PHE A 45 -17.75 25.16 -9.08
C PHE A 45 -17.67 23.71 -8.59
N LEU A 46 -17.57 23.48 -7.27
CA LEU A 46 -17.46 22.14 -6.69
C LEU A 46 -18.72 21.30 -6.92
N VAL A 47 -19.90 21.90 -6.84
CA VAL A 47 -21.17 21.23 -7.19
C VAL A 47 -21.13 20.75 -8.64
N GLY A 48 -20.72 21.63 -9.57
CA GLY A 48 -20.57 21.27 -10.98
C GLY A 48 -19.55 20.15 -11.22
N LEU A 49 -18.40 20.23 -10.53
CA LEU A 49 -17.32 19.24 -10.60
C LEU A 49 -17.77 17.87 -10.11
N PHE A 50 -18.38 17.79 -8.93
CA PHE A 50 -18.86 16.53 -8.36
C PHE A 50 -19.99 15.90 -9.18
N ARG A 51 -20.86 16.73 -9.76
CA ARG A 51 -21.88 16.27 -10.71
C ARG A 51 -21.24 15.67 -11.96
N LYS A 52 -20.24 16.34 -12.52
CA LYS A 52 -19.48 15.83 -13.68
C LYS A 52 -18.82 14.50 -13.34
N ALA A 53 -18.06 14.41 -12.25
CA ALA A 53 -17.41 13.19 -11.79
C ALA A 53 -18.38 12.01 -11.62
N SER A 54 -19.58 12.29 -11.06
CA SER A 54 -20.63 11.27 -10.90
C SER A 54 -21.22 10.76 -12.22
N ASN A 55 -21.12 11.55 -13.29
CA ASN A 55 -21.66 11.24 -14.61
C ASN A 55 -20.63 10.64 -15.58
N THR A 56 -19.34 10.97 -15.43
CA THR A 56 -18.28 10.59 -16.38
C THR A 56 -18.06 9.08 -16.46
N LEU A 57 -18.09 8.40 -15.31
CA LEU A 57 -17.97 6.95 -15.21
C LEU A 57 -19.11 6.52 -14.29
N ALA A 58 -19.96 5.58 -14.73
CA ALA A 58 -21.18 5.16 -14.04
C ALA A 58 -21.02 5.01 -12.50
N HIS A 59 -22.12 4.97 -11.74
CA HIS A 59 -22.16 4.89 -10.26
C HIS A 59 -21.10 4.01 -9.55
N LYS A 60 -20.60 2.96 -10.21
CA LYS A 60 -19.54 2.07 -9.69
C LYS A 60 -18.16 2.72 -9.49
N TRP A 61 -17.91 3.91 -10.05
CA TRP A 61 -16.55 4.47 -10.20
C TRP A 61 -16.40 5.83 -9.49
N ASN A 62 -17.52 6.39 -9.01
CA ASN A 62 -17.55 7.67 -8.33
C ASN A 62 -16.75 7.66 -7.02
N ALA A 63 -16.95 6.63 -6.18
CA ALA A 63 -16.23 6.52 -4.91
C ALA A 63 -14.70 6.37 -5.08
N PRO A 64 -14.20 5.53 -6.01
CA PRO A 64 -12.77 5.52 -6.36
C PRO A 64 -12.24 6.84 -6.92
N LEU A 65 -12.96 7.47 -7.88
CA LEU A 65 -12.49 8.70 -8.54
C LEU A 65 -12.40 9.88 -7.56
N LEU A 66 -13.44 10.04 -6.73
CA LEU A 66 -13.48 11.04 -5.67
C LEU A 66 -12.78 10.59 -4.38
N ALA A 67 -12.11 9.43 -4.38
CA ALA A 67 -11.40 8.87 -3.23
C ALA A 67 -12.11 9.14 -1.88
N LYS A 68 -13.41 8.83 -1.81
CA LYS A 68 -14.23 9.18 -0.64
C LYS A 68 -13.77 8.42 0.59
N LEU A 69 -13.52 9.11 1.70
CA LEU A 69 -13.08 8.52 2.97
C LEU A 69 -14.00 9.00 4.11
N PRO A 70 -15.22 8.46 4.22
CA PRO A 70 -16.18 8.88 5.24
C PRO A 70 -15.67 8.58 6.66
N VAL A 71 -16.23 9.27 7.66
CA VAL A 71 -15.82 9.15 9.07
C VAL A 71 -15.90 7.71 9.57
N ASP A 72 -16.94 6.97 9.14
CA ASP A 72 -17.19 5.57 9.48
C ASP A 72 -16.25 4.57 8.76
N ALA A 73 -15.33 5.03 7.90
CA ALA A 73 -14.25 4.20 7.38
C ALA A 73 -13.12 4.02 8.41
N TRP A 74 -13.02 4.94 9.37
CA TRP A 74 -12.06 4.87 10.46
C TRP A 74 -12.59 4.03 11.61
N ASP A 75 -11.77 3.10 12.07
CA ASP A 75 -12.07 2.22 13.21
C ASP A 75 -10.91 2.23 14.21
N VAL A 76 -11.15 1.65 15.39
CA VAL A 76 -10.15 1.47 16.44
C VAL A 76 -9.68 0.02 16.42
N GLY A 77 -8.41 -0.15 16.10
CA GLY A 77 -7.74 -1.44 16.09
C GLY A 77 -7.51 -2.03 17.49
N THR A 78 -6.96 -3.23 17.52
CA THR A 78 -6.90 -4.08 18.73
C THR A 78 -6.08 -3.51 19.88
N THR A 79 -5.15 -2.58 19.60
CA THR A 79 -4.31 -1.93 20.61
C THR A 79 -4.67 -0.46 20.82
N GLY A 80 -5.84 -0.02 20.33
CA GLY A 80 -6.33 1.35 20.43
C GLY A 80 -5.84 2.29 19.34
N GLU A 81 -5.08 1.78 18.37
CA GLU A 81 -4.63 2.51 17.19
C GLU A 81 -5.80 2.80 16.26
N ARG A 82 -5.89 4.01 15.70
CA ARG A 82 -6.89 4.31 14.67
C ARG A 82 -6.40 3.76 13.33
N ARG A 83 -7.28 3.10 12.59
CA ARG A 83 -6.98 2.49 11.27
C ARG A 83 -8.16 2.61 10.32
N ILE A 84 -7.90 2.41 9.03
CA ILE A 84 -8.96 2.38 8.01
C ILE A 84 -9.39 0.94 7.78
N THR A 85 -10.70 0.70 7.84
CA THR A 85 -11.26 -0.63 7.52
C THR A 85 -11.38 -0.80 6.01
N PRO A 86 -10.86 -1.91 5.43
CA PRO A 86 -10.98 -2.18 4.01
C PRO A 86 -12.44 -2.19 3.53
N ARG A 87 -12.72 -1.43 2.46
CA ARG A 87 -14.00 -1.43 1.75
C ARG A 87 -13.82 -2.03 0.35
N ASP A 88 -14.92 -2.45 -0.27
CA ASP A 88 -14.93 -3.09 -1.59
C ASP A 88 -14.29 -2.26 -2.72
N PHE A 89 -14.10 -0.96 -2.52
CA PHE A 89 -13.48 -0.06 -3.49
C PHE A 89 -12.02 0.31 -3.18
N ALA A 90 -11.48 -0.08 -2.01
CA ALA A 90 -10.05 0.01 -1.72
C ALA A 90 -9.28 -0.85 -2.73
N SER A 91 -8.21 -0.31 -3.32
CA SER A 91 -7.57 -0.95 -4.47
C SER A 91 -6.13 -0.50 -4.66
N MET A 92 -5.29 -1.38 -5.19
CA MET A 92 -3.89 -1.12 -5.53
C MET A 92 -3.69 -0.83 -7.02
N ARG A 93 -4.75 -0.51 -7.78
CA ARG A 93 -4.70 -0.27 -9.24
C ARG A 93 -3.60 0.70 -9.67
N TYR A 94 -3.45 1.83 -8.99
CA TYR A 94 -2.45 2.86 -9.31
C TYR A 94 -1.01 2.45 -8.96
N LEU A 95 -0.86 1.33 -8.24
CA LEU A 95 0.42 0.70 -7.91
C LEU A 95 0.77 -0.43 -8.88
N SER A 96 0.01 -0.62 -9.96
CA SER A 96 0.31 -1.63 -10.96
C SER A 96 1.49 -1.18 -11.82
N PRO A 97 2.65 -1.89 -11.79
CA PRO A 97 3.83 -1.47 -12.54
C PRO A 97 3.63 -1.68 -14.05
N LEU A 98 2.89 -2.71 -14.44
CA LEU A 98 2.67 -3.11 -15.83
C LEU A 98 1.28 -3.75 -15.96
N LEU A 99 0.51 -3.28 -16.93
CA LEU A 99 -0.78 -3.85 -17.32
C LEU A 99 -0.79 -4.05 -18.84
N ILE A 100 -1.54 -5.06 -19.31
CA ILE A 100 -1.70 -5.36 -20.74
C ILE A 100 -3.19 -5.42 -21.11
N GLY A 101 -3.49 -5.27 -22.41
CA GLY A 101 -4.84 -5.37 -22.95
C GLY A 101 -5.85 -4.45 -22.25
N LYS A 102 -7.04 -4.98 -21.95
CA LYS A 102 -8.17 -4.22 -21.40
C LYS A 102 -7.92 -3.62 -20.02
N ASP A 103 -7.09 -4.27 -19.21
CA ASP A 103 -6.76 -3.77 -17.87
C ASP A 103 -5.91 -2.48 -17.99
N LYS A 104 -5.00 -2.43 -18.97
CA LYS A 104 -4.24 -1.22 -19.30
C LYS A 104 -5.15 -0.10 -19.79
N GLU A 105 -6.01 -0.37 -20.78
CA GLU A 105 -6.97 0.62 -21.31
C GLU A 105 -7.85 1.20 -20.19
N THR A 106 -8.28 0.34 -19.27
CA THR A 106 -9.09 0.73 -18.12
C THR A 106 -8.27 1.61 -17.16
N ALA A 107 -7.05 1.22 -16.80
CA ALA A 107 -6.18 2.00 -15.93
C ALA A 107 -5.83 3.38 -16.52
N GLU A 108 -5.54 3.45 -17.82
CA GLU A 108 -5.26 4.70 -18.54
C GLU A 108 -6.46 5.66 -18.50
N LEU A 109 -7.67 5.13 -18.73
CA LEU A 109 -8.90 5.92 -18.59
C LEU A 109 -9.05 6.51 -17.18
N TRP A 110 -8.75 5.74 -16.13
CA TRP A 110 -8.92 6.22 -14.74
C TRP A 110 -7.89 7.25 -14.37
N ALA A 111 -6.63 6.99 -14.71
CA ALA A 111 -5.55 7.94 -14.50
C ALA A 111 -5.85 9.25 -15.23
N GLY A 112 -6.34 9.18 -16.47
CA GLY A 112 -6.73 10.35 -17.26
C GLY A 112 -7.92 11.12 -16.68
N GLU A 113 -8.98 10.45 -16.21
CA GLU A 113 -10.12 11.15 -15.57
C GLU A 113 -9.73 11.76 -14.22
N ARG A 114 -8.85 11.11 -13.46
CA ARG A 114 -8.30 11.67 -12.22
C ARG A 114 -7.43 12.90 -12.48
N GLU A 115 -6.56 12.84 -13.50
CA GLU A 115 -5.75 13.98 -13.92
C GLU A 115 -6.62 15.17 -14.30
N LYS A 116 -7.69 14.95 -15.09
CA LYS A 116 -8.65 16.01 -15.45
C LYS A 116 -9.31 16.60 -14.20
N LEU A 117 -9.79 15.77 -13.28
CA LEU A 117 -10.41 16.21 -12.02
C LEU A 117 -9.46 17.11 -11.20
N LEU A 118 -8.21 16.68 -11.03
CA LEU A 118 -7.23 17.44 -10.23
C LEU A 118 -6.75 18.70 -10.95
N LYS A 119 -6.64 18.69 -12.29
CA LYS A 119 -6.38 19.91 -13.07
C LYS A 119 -7.51 20.92 -13.01
N GLU A 120 -8.77 20.48 -12.90
CA GLU A 120 -9.91 21.38 -12.69
C GLU A 120 -9.86 22.02 -11.29
N LEU A 121 -9.37 21.30 -10.27
CA LEU A 121 -9.19 21.83 -8.91
C LEU A 121 -7.95 22.73 -8.75
N HIS A 122 -7.01 22.69 -9.70
CA HIS A 122 -5.80 23.50 -9.68
C HIS A 122 -6.11 24.97 -9.96
N GLU A 123 -5.57 25.85 -9.11
CA GLU A 123 -5.74 27.30 -9.22
C GLU A 123 -4.44 27.95 -9.74
N PRO A 124 -4.30 28.15 -11.07
CA PRO A 124 -3.07 28.69 -11.63
C PRO A 124 -2.84 30.13 -11.15
N GLY A 125 -1.61 30.43 -10.72
CA GLY A 125 -1.22 31.78 -10.29
C GLY A 125 -1.62 32.19 -8.87
N GLY A 126 -2.27 31.29 -8.10
CA GLY A 126 -2.56 31.50 -6.69
C GLY A 126 -1.47 30.99 -5.74
N PRO A 127 -1.58 31.26 -4.42
CA PRO A 127 -0.61 30.80 -3.42
C PRO A 127 -0.52 29.27 -3.31
N TYR A 128 -1.57 28.55 -3.73
CA TYR A 128 -1.65 27.09 -3.71
C TYR A 128 -1.23 26.42 -5.03
N ALA A 129 -0.81 27.18 -6.04
CA ALA A 129 -0.54 26.67 -7.38
C ALA A 129 0.51 25.54 -7.35
N ALA A 130 1.68 25.79 -6.76
CA ALA A 130 2.76 24.79 -6.67
C ALA A 130 2.35 23.54 -5.89
N MET A 131 1.51 23.69 -4.86
CA MET A 131 1.04 22.57 -4.02
C MET A 131 0.06 21.66 -4.77
N THR A 132 -0.79 22.24 -5.60
CA THR A 132 -1.88 21.55 -6.33
C THR A 132 -1.52 21.20 -7.77
N GLU A 133 -0.31 21.55 -8.23
CA GLU A 133 0.18 21.26 -9.56
C GLU A 133 0.19 19.74 -9.80
N TRP A 134 -0.35 19.30 -10.94
CA TRP A 134 -0.29 17.91 -11.34
C TRP A 134 1.13 17.50 -11.73
N LYS A 135 1.59 16.37 -11.19
CA LYS A 135 2.84 15.71 -11.55
C LYS A 135 2.55 14.35 -12.17
N SER A 136 3.06 14.13 -13.37
CA SER A 136 3.15 12.79 -13.96
C SER A 136 4.15 11.93 -13.15
N PRO A 137 4.07 10.58 -13.22
CA PRO A 137 4.96 9.69 -12.47
C PRO A 137 6.45 10.02 -12.62
N LYS A 138 6.89 10.39 -13.83
CA LYS A 138 8.28 10.74 -14.16
C LYS A 138 8.77 12.03 -13.49
N GLN A 139 7.86 12.90 -13.04
CA GLN A 139 8.18 14.17 -12.40
C GLN A 139 8.31 14.07 -10.88
N PHE A 140 7.92 12.93 -10.28
CA PHE A 140 8.13 12.70 -8.85
C PHE A 140 9.60 12.44 -8.55
N LYS A 141 10.08 12.91 -7.40
CA LYS A 141 11.47 12.69 -6.97
C LYS A 141 11.80 11.20 -6.68
N SER A 142 10.85 10.46 -6.11
CA SER A 142 11.05 9.05 -5.74
C SER A 142 11.13 8.13 -6.96
N LYS A 143 12.18 7.31 -7.04
CA LYS A 143 12.32 6.28 -8.10
C LYS A 143 11.17 5.26 -8.07
N GLY A 144 10.64 4.94 -6.88
CA GLY A 144 9.50 4.04 -6.73
C GLY A 144 8.20 4.62 -7.30
N ALA A 145 8.00 5.94 -7.21
CA ALA A 145 6.86 6.59 -7.85
C ALA A 145 7.03 6.62 -9.39
N GLN A 146 8.26 6.87 -9.87
CA GLN A 146 8.58 6.91 -11.30
C GLN A 146 8.38 5.56 -12.02
N SER A 147 8.50 4.43 -11.31
CA SER A 147 8.29 3.08 -11.87
C SER A 147 6.83 2.68 -12.00
N LEU A 148 5.89 3.48 -11.46
CA LEU A 148 4.46 3.20 -11.46
C LEU A 148 3.75 4.09 -12.50
N PRO A 149 3.40 3.57 -13.69
CA PRO A 149 2.93 4.40 -14.82
C PRO A 149 1.58 5.11 -14.56
N PHE A 150 0.80 4.64 -13.60
CA PHE A 150 -0.51 5.20 -13.28
C PHE A 150 -0.51 6.03 -11.98
N SER A 151 0.65 6.24 -11.33
CA SER A 151 0.74 6.86 -10.00
C SER A 151 0.67 8.39 -9.96
N GLY A 152 0.43 9.03 -11.12
CA GLY A 152 0.39 10.49 -11.24
C GLY A 152 -0.57 11.14 -10.23
N ASP A 153 -0.14 12.25 -9.64
CA ASP A 153 -0.91 12.96 -8.61
C ASP A 153 -0.43 14.41 -8.45
N ILE A 154 -1.03 15.18 -7.55
CA ILE A 154 -0.58 16.55 -7.27
C ILE A 154 0.75 16.58 -6.52
N ALA A 155 1.48 17.70 -6.61
CA ALA A 155 2.77 17.91 -5.98
C ALA A 155 2.78 17.69 -4.45
N PHE A 156 1.68 17.98 -3.75
CA PHE A 156 1.56 17.72 -2.32
C PHE A 156 1.81 16.25 -1.93
N MET A 157 1.61 15.28 -2.84
CA MET A 157 1.93 13.88 -2.56
C MET A 157 3.42 13.64 -2.30
N GLU A 158 4.32 14.51 -2.77
CA GLU A 158 5.73 14.44 -2.38
C GLU A 158 5.94 14.71 -0.89
N THR A 159 5.16 15.64 -0.31
CA THR A 159 5.18 15.93 1.12
C THR A 159 4.75 14.69 1.91
N ILE A 160 3.67 14.03 1.50
CA ILE A 160 3.16 12.83 2.17
C ILE A 160 4.15 11.66 2.07
N ASN A 161 4.67 11.38 0.88
CA ASN A 161 5.66 10.32 0.68
C ASN A 161 6.94 10.57 1.50
N TRP A 162 7.34 11.83 1.64
CA TRP A 162 8.51 12.17 2.45
C TRP A 162 8.24 12.04 3.95
N LEU A 163 7.07 12.48 4.43
CA LEU A 163 6.67 12.28 5.83
C LEU A 163 6.61 10.79 6.18
N ASP A 164 6.08 9.96 5.28
CA ASP A 164 6.02 8.51 5.42
C ASP A 164 7.41 7.89 5.57
N THR A 165 8.34 8.32 4.71
CA THR A 165 9.75 7.92 4.76
C THR A 165 10.41 8.36 6.08
N LEU A 166 10.15 9.60 6.51
CA LEU A 166 10.69 10.14 7.76
C LEU A 166 10.17 9.35 8.98
N LEU A 167 8.89 8.97 9.00
CA LEU A 167 8.36 8.10 10.04
C LEU A 167 9.12 6.76 10.08
N GLY A 168 9.33 6.12 8.92
CA GLY A 168 10.13 4.89 8.85
C GLY A 168 11.56 5.04 9.43
N PHE A 169 12.22 6.16 9.15
CA PHE A 169 13.53 6.47 9.74
C PHE A 169 13.45 6.68 11.26
N GLN A 170 12.43 7.40 11.76
CA GLN A 170 12.25 7.61 13.19
C GLN A 170 11.97 6.31 13.94
N ILE A 171 11.15 5.41 13.37
CA ILE A 171 10.90 4.07 13.90
C ILE A 171 12.23 3.32 14.03
N THR A 172 13.04 3.31 12.96
CA THR A 172 14.34 2.64 12.94
C THR A 172 15.31 3.21 13.98
N LEU A 173 15.36 4.54 14.11
CA LEU A 173 16.17 5.23 15.10
C LEU A 173 15.77 4.85 16.54
N PHE A 174 14.47 4.85 16.82
CA PHE A 174 13.93 4.52 18.15
C PHE A 174 14.15 3.04 18.48
N ALA A 175 13.95 2.16 17.51
CA ALA A 175 14.24 0.73 17.63
C ALA A 175 15.74 0.49 17.94
N GLY A 176 16.65 1.17 17.23
CA GLY A 176 18.09 1.08 17.47
C GLY A 176 18.50 1.56 18.88
N ARG A 177 17.90 2.65 19.36
CA ARG A 177 18.09 3.11 20.76
C ARG A 177 17.56 2.08 21.76
N ARG A 178 16.43 1.44 21.45
CA ARG A 178 15.81 0.43 22.32
C ARG A 178 16.65 -0.85 22.39
N HIS A 179 17.22 -1.29 21.27
CA HIS A 179 18.21 -2.36 21.22
C HIS A 179 19.36 -2.13 22.20
N LYS A 180 19.98 -0.94 22.12
CA LYS A 180 21.08 -0.54 23.02
C LYS A 180 20.64 -0.55 24.48
N ALA A 181 19.44 -0.04 24.78
CA ALA A 181 18.92 0.01 26.14
C ALA A 181 18.60 -1.37 26.73
N LEU A 182 18.22 -2.34 25.90
CA LEU A 182 17.91 -3.71 26.31
C LEU A 182 19.12 -4.65 26.25
N GLY A 183 20.28 -4.18 25.78
CA GLY A 183 21.45 -5.02 25.56
C GLY A 183 21.27 -6.07 24.45
N LEU A 184 20.32 -5.84 23.53
CA LEU A 184 20.03 -6.75 22.43
C LEU A 184 20.91 -6.43 21.20
N PRO A 185 21.57 -7.42 20.57
CA PRO A 185 22.23 -7.22 19.29
C PRO A 185 21.26 -6.69 18.23
N LEU A 186 21.72 -5.84 17.32
CA LEU A 186 20.90 -5.31 16.20
C LEU A 186 20.46 -6.41 15.21
N SER A 187 21.10 -7.57 15.24
CA SER A 187 20.74 -8.74 14.43
C SER A 187 19.52 -9.50 14.96
N VAL A 188 19.10 -9.23 16.18
CA VAL A 188 17.92 -9.86 16.80
C VAL A 188 16.73 -8.91 16.62
N ALA A 189 15.53 -9.44 16.39
CA ALA A 189 14.34 -8.59 16.35
C ALA A 189 13.98 -8.06 17.75
N LEU A 190 13.45 -6.84 17.84
CA LEU A 190 12.84 -6.36 19.09
C LEU A 190 11.63 -7.23 19.46
N PRO A 191 11.36 -7.45 20.75
CA PRO A 191 10.09 -8.00 21.19
C PRO A 191 8.92 -7.18 20.62
N ALA A 192 7.85 -7.86 20.18
CA ALA A 192 6.72 -7.23 19.48
C ALA A 192 6.16 -5.98 20.20
N ASN A 193 5.98 -6.05 21.53
CA ASN A 193 5.48 -4.92 22.32
C ASN A 193 6.45 -3.72 22.33
N GLU A 194 7.76 -3.98 22.25
CA GLU A 194 8.77 -2.93 22.18
C GLU A 194 8.83 -2.31 20.78
N ASP A 195 8.69 -3.10 19.71
CA ASP A 195 8.60 -2.59 18.34
C ASP A 195 7.32 -1.74 18.12
N LYS A 196 6.17 -2.22 18.63
CA LYS A 196 4.92 -1.45 18.64
C LYS A 196 5.09 -0.13 19.41
N ARG A 197 5.75 -0.17 20.57
CA ARG A 197 6.03 1.04 21.37
C ARG A 197 6.93 2.02 20.64
N CYS A 198 8.06 1.57 20.08
CA CYS A 198 8.97 2.43 19.32
C CYS A 198 8.23 3.11 18.17
N SER A 199 7.32 2.36 17.51
CA SER A 199 6.54 2.87 16.39
C SER A 199 5.50 3.92 16.81
N ARG A 200 4.83 3.71 17.94
CA ARG A 200 3.93 4.70 18.54
C ARG A 200 4.66 5.98 18.96
N ASP A 201 5.80 5.83 19.63
CA ASP A 201 6.60 6.96 20.12
C ASP A 201 7.12 7.78 18.92
N ALA A 202 7.52 7.12 17.82
CA ALA A 202 7.90 7.77 16.57
C ALA A 202 6.72 8.51 15.91
N LEU A 203 5.53 7.91 15.88
CA LEU A 203 4.32 8.59 15.39
C LEU A 203 4.01 9.85 16.20
N GLN A 204 4.08 9.78 17.54
CA GLN A 204 3.83 10.92 18.41
C GLN A 204 4.83 12.05 18.16
N PHE A 205 6.11 11.71 17.99
CA PHE A 205 7.14 12.67 17.59
C PHE A 205 6.81 13.31 16.24
N MET A 206 6.44 12.51 15.23
CA MET A 206 6.03 13.03 13.92
C MET A 206 4.82 13.95 14.01
N LYS A 207 3.81 13.58 14.79
CA LYS A 207 2.62 14.40 15.03
C LYS A 207 2.97 15.78 15.58
N GLN A 208 3.86 15.84 16.57
CA GLN A 208 4.30 17.12 17.16
C GLN A 208 4.99 18.02 16.13
N ASN A 209 5.85 17.45 15.29
CA ASN A 209 6.54 18.20 14.24
C ASN A 209 5.58 18.68 13.14
N VAL A 210 4.67 17.81 12.67
CA VAL A 210 3.66 18.18 11.69
C VAL A 210 2.72 19.25 12.25
N ASP A 211 2.28 19.13 13.50
CA ASP A 211 1.47 20.14 14.19
C ASP A 211 2.20 21.49 14.25
N ALA A 212 3.51 21.49 14.51
CA ALA A 212 4.33 22.69 14.54
C ALA A 212 4.49 23.32 13.15
N TRP A 213 4.81 22.51 12.12
CA TRP A 213 4.97 22.98 10.74
C TRP A 213 3.67 23.56 10.16
N CYS A 214 2.52 22.94 10.42
CA CYS A 214 1.22 23.47 9.99
C CYS A 214 0.92 24.85 10.62
N LYS A 215 1.29 25.03 11.90
CA LYS A 215 1.04 26.27 12.66
C LYS A 215 2.05 27.38 12.39
N ASP A 216 3.15 27.09 11.71
CA ASP A 216 4.15 28.09 11.37
C ASP A 216 3.57 29.10 10.38
N ALA A 217 3.03 30.19 10.93
CA ALA A 217 2.43 31.25 10.17
C ALA A 217 3.45 32.05 9.35
N SER A 218 4.75 31.75 9.32
CA SER A 218 5.73 32.58 8.62
C SER A 218 5.52 32.66 7.10
N LEU A 219 4.89 31.65 6.47
CA LEU A 219 4.86 31.50 5.01
C LEU A 219 3.47 31.70 4.37
N ALA A 220 2.37 31.37 5.06
CA ALA A 220 1.00 31.48 4.51
C ALA A 220 0.17 32.69 5.03
N ARG A 221 0.78 33.72 5.65
CA ARG A 221 0.02 34.82 6.31
C ARG A 221 -0.98 35.50 5.38
N GLU A 222 -0.61 35.71 4.13
CA GLU A 222 -1.37 36.50 3.17
C GLU A 222 -2.28 35.66 2.25
N ALA A 223 -2.15 34.33 2.26
CA ALA A 223 -3.04 33.49 1.45
C ALA A 223 -4.48 33.59 1.98
N SER A 224 -5.50 33.54 1.12
CA SER A 224 -6.88 33.26 1.53
C SER A 224 -7.09 31.76 1.69
N ASP A 225 -8.07 31.31 2.48
CA ASP A 225 -8.41 29.88 2.50
C ASP A 225 -9.01 29.47 1.13
N SER A 226 -8.66 28.28 0.64
CA SER A 226 -9.11 27.73 -0.64
C SER A 226 -9.70 26.35 -0.42
N LEU A 227 -11.03 26.26 -0.61
CA LEU A 227 -11.73 25.00 -0.55
C LEU A 227 -11.28 24.05 -1.66
N ARG A 228 -10.92 24.58 -2.84
CA ARG A 228 -10.41 23.77 -3.97
C ARG A 228 -9.09 23.11 -3.63
N ALA A 229 -8.14 23.87 -3.08
CA ALA A 229 -6.86 23.34 -2.64
C ALA A 229 -7.03 22.27 -1.55
N ARG A 230 -7.91 22.53 -0.58
CA ARG A 230 -8.23 21.58 0.50
C ARG A 230 -8.82 20.28 -0.05
N VAL A 231 -9.76 20.37 -0.99
CA VAL A 231 -10.37 19.21 -1.66
C VAL A 231 -9.32 18.44 -2.47
N ALA A 232 -8.51 19.12 -3.28
CA ALA A 232 -7.46 18.48 -4.10
C ALA A 232 -6.51 17.64 -3.24
N VAL A 233 -5.98 18.22 -2.16
CA VAL A 233 -5.08 17.53 -1.23
C VAL A 233 -5.76 16.31 -0.59
N ASN A 234 -7.01 16.45 -0.14
CA ASN A 234 -7.74 15.33 0.45
C ASN A 234 -8.03 14.21 -0.55
N LEU A 235 -8.38 14.53 -1.80
CA LEU A 235 -8.57 13.52 -2.85
C LEU A 235 -7.29 12.72 -3.15
N SER A 236 -6.13 13.38 -3.08
CA SER A 236 -4.81 12.76 -3.26
C SER A 236 -4.44 11.86 -2.09
N VAL A 237 -4.56 12.36 -0.86
CA VAL A 237 -4.23 11.59 0.34
C VAL A 237 -5.21 10.45 0.59
N ASN A 238 -6.51 10.63 0.34
CA ASN A 238 -7.47 9.55 0.50
C ASN A 238 -7.20 8.39 -0.46
N ARG A 239 -6.75 8.67 -1.69
CA ARG A 239 -6.34 7.61 -2.63
C ARG A 239 -5.22 6.79 -2.01
N ALA A 240 -4.17 7.46 -1.53
CA ALA A 240 -3.02 6.79 -0.92
C ALA A 240 -3.42 5.99 0.33
N LEU A 241 -4.32 6.53 1.16
CA LEU A 241 -4.89 5.83 2.31
C LEU A 241 -5.66 4.56 1.90
N TRP A 242 -6.48 4.63 0.86
CA TRP A 242 -7.19 3.45 0.33
C TRP A 242 -6.24 2.39 -0.26
N GLU A 243 -5.14 2.83 -0.87
CA GLU A 243 -4.09 1.94 -1.36
C GLU A 243 -3.35 1.25 -0.21
N THR A 244 -3.01 1.99 0.85
CA THR A 244 -2.41 1.43 2.08
C THR A 244 -3.34 0.42 2.74
N CYS A 245 -4.63 0.76 2.87
CA CYS A 245 -5.65 -0.13 3.41
C CYS A 245 -5.82 -1.41 2.56
N ALA A 246 -5.77 -1.29 1.23
CA ALA A 246 -5.80 -2.46 0.34
C ALA A 246 -4.56 -3.35 0.50
N LYS A 247 -3.37 -2.76 0.71
CA LYS A 247 -2.15 -3.51 1.04
C LYS A 247 -2.24 -4.20 2.39
N ASP A 248 -2.86 -3.57 3.39
CA ASP A 248 -3.05 -4.15 4.72
C ASP A 248 -4.01 -5.34 4.69
N ALA A 249 -5.09 -5.25 3.91
CA ALA A 249 -5.99 -6.39 3.68
C ALA A 249 -5.26 -7.60 3.05
N ARG A 250 -4.27 -7.36 2.17
CA ARG A 250 -3.38 -8.44 1.68
C ARG A 250 -2.40 -8.91 2.77
N GLY A 251 -2.08 -8.06 3.75
CA GLY A 251 -1.25 -8.36 4.92
C GLY A 251 -1.89 -9.40 5.81
N GLU A 252 -3.16 -9.21 6.13
CA GLU A 252 -3.94 -10.16 6.92
C GLU A 252 -4.11 -11.49 6.17
N GLU A 253 -4.36 -11.44 4.86
CA GLU A 253 -4.45 -12.64 4.02
C GLU A 253 -3.10 -13.39 3.95
N SER A 254 -2.00 -12.68 3.69
CA SER A 254 -0.67 -13.27 3.60
C SER A 254 -0.21 -13.91 4.91
N ALA A 255 -0.50 -13.29 6.05
CA ALA A 255 -0.21 -13.87 7.36
C ALA A 255 -0.95 -15.19 7.59
N THR A 256 -2.22 -15.23 7.18
CA THR A 256 -3.04 -16.45 7.25
C THR A 256 -2.46 -17.55 6.37
N VAL A 257 -2.11 -17.21 5.12
CA VAL A 257 -1.51 -18.14 4.16
C VAL A 257 -0.17 -18.68 4.69
N ALA A 258 0.73 -17.80 5.12
CA ALA A 258 2.02 -18.17 5.67
C ALA A 258 1.87 -19.08 6.91
N ALA A 259 1.06 -18.69 7.89
CA ALA A 259 0.88 -19.46 9.12
C ALA A 259 0.28 -20.84 8.86
N GLN A 260 -0.75 -20.94 8.00
CA GLN A 260 -1.35 -22.24 7.67
C GLN A 260 -0.36 -23.16 6.95
N PHE A 261 0.35 -22.64 5.95
CA PHE A 261 1.31 -23.41 5.18
C PHE A 261 2.49 -23.88 6.04
N LEU A 262 3.10 -22.96 6.80
CA LEU A 262 4.20 -23.31 7.72
C LEU A 262 3.75 -24.30 8.78
N SER A 263 2.53 -24.19 9.32
CA SER A 263 2.02 -25.13 10.33
C SER A 263 1.97 -26.56 9.79
N ARG A 264 1.66 -26.72 8.50
CA ARG A 264 1.64 -28.02 7.81
C ARG A 264 3.04 -28.55 7.54
N LEU A 265 3.96 -27.70 7.10
CA LEU A 265 5.38 -28.06 6.95
C LEU A 265 6.00 -28.48 8.29
N ASN A 266 5.73 -27.71 9.34
CA ASN A 266 6.12 -27.99 10.72
C ASN A 266 5.57 -29.36 11.18
N GLY A 267 4.30 -29.67 10.91
CA GLY A 267 3.72 -31.00 11.17
C GLY A 267 4.44 -32.16 10.46
N CYS A 268 5.03 -31.90 9.29
CA CYS A 268 5.87 -32.85 8.55
C CYS A 268 7.33 -32.89 9.02
N GLY A 269 7.70 -32.11 10.04
CA GLY A 269 9.07 -32.06 10.56
C GLY A 269 10.00 -31.07 9.83
N ILE A 270 9.47 -30.21 8.96
CA ILE A 270 10.24 -29.13 8.32
C ILE A 270 10.09 -27.86 9.16
N TRP A 271 11.18 -27.44 9.80
CA TRP A 271 11.21 -26.27 10.69
C TRP A 271 12.19 -25.20 10.25
N MET A 272 12.98 -25.47 9.21
CA MET A 272 14.03 -24.60 8.72
C MET A 272 14.30 -24.84 7.23
N VAL A 273 15.02 -23.91 6.59
CA VAL A 273 15.53 -24.10 5.22
C VAL A 273 16.40 -25.36 5.17
N PRO A 274 16.19 -26.28 4.20
CA PRO A 274 16.96 -27.52 4.10
C PRO A 274 18.44 -27.31 3.84
N ASP A 275 19.30 -28.15 4.43
CA ASP A 275 20.76 -28.13 4.24
C ASP A 275 21.21 -28.38 2.78
N GLU A 276 20.33 -28.99 1.96
CA GLU A 276 20.57 -29.20 0.53
C GLU A 276 20.44 -27.92 -0.30
N VAL A 277 19.91 -26.83 0.27
CA VAL A 277 19.97 -25.50 -0.33
C VAL A 277 21.36 -24.93 -0.03
N PRO A 278 22.20 -24.66 -1.06
CA PRO A 278 23.55 -24.19 -0.84
C PRO A 278 23.54 -22.81 -0.19
N THR A 279 24.54 -22.54 0.65
CA THR A 279 24.61 -21.29 1.39
C THR A 279 24.95 -20.10 0.48
N ARG A 280 24.60 -18.89 0.94
CA ARG A 280 24.87 -17.59 0.31
C ARG A 280 26.14 -17.51 -0.58
N GLY A 281 25.94 -17.09 -1.84
CA GLY A 281 27.00 -16.83 -2.81
C GLY A 281 27.15 -17.91 -3.89
N ALA A 282 26.47 -19.04 -3.77
CA ALA A 282 26.37 -20.07 -4.80
C ALA A 282 25.13 -19.86 -5.69
N GLU A 283 25.23 -20.16 -6.99
CA GLU A 283 24.03 -20.32 -7.83
C GLU A 283 23.33 -21.65 -7.48
N TRP A 284 22.01 -21.62 -7.29
CA TRP A 284 21.24 -22.82 -6.98
C TRP A 284 20.23 -23.13 -8.08
N THR A 285 20.52 -24.15 -8.88
CA THR A 285 19.66 -24.65 -9.97
C THR A 285 18.77 -25.82 -9.54
N GLY A 286 18.92 -26.29 -8.29
CA GLY A 286 18.21 -27.46 -7.75
C GLY A 286 16.79 -27.18 -7.23
N LEU A 287 16.27 -25.95 -7.37
CA LEU A 287 14.95 -25.59 -6.83
C LEU A 287 13.83 -26.44 -7.44
N ALA A 288 13.81 -26.63 -8.76
CA ALA A 288 12.80 -27.47 -9.42
C ALA A 288 12.83 -28.93 -8.93
N GLU A 289 14.03 -29.48 -8.75
CA GLU A 289 14.21 -30.83 -8.22
C GLU A 289 13.70 -30.94 -6.78
N LEU A 290 14.03 -29.96 -5.93
CA LEU A 290 13.56 -29.92 -4.55
C LEU A 290 12.03 -29.83 -4.48
N LEU A 291 11.42 -28.92 -5.26
CA LEU A 291 9.97 -28.80 -5.33
C LEU A 291 9.32 -30.09 -5.86
N SER A 292 9.92 -30.77 -6.83
CA SER A 292 9.44 -32.06 -7.33
C SER A 292 9.50 -33.16 -6.27
N ARG A 293 10.60 -33.24 -5.51
CA ARG A 293 10.77 -34.18 -4.39
C ARG A 293 9.76 -33.94 -3.27
N TRP A 294 9.35 -32.71 -3.04
CA TRP A 294 8.41 -32.37 -1.95
C TRP A 294 6.94 -32.44 -2.39
N PHE A 295 6.60 -31.84 -3.53
CA PHE A 295 5.23 -31.55 -3.96
C PHE A 295 4.79 -32.28 -5.24
N GLY A 296 5.71 -32.96 -5.92
CA GLY A 296 5.44 -33.67 -7.17
C GLY A 296 4.52 -34.89 -6.99
N ALA A 297 4.29 -35.61 -8.10
CA ALA A 297 3.41 -36.79 -8.09
C ALA A 297 3.88 -37.90 -7.12
N LYS A 298 5.18 -38.03 -6.90
CA LYS A 298 5.79 -38.92 -5.89
C LYS A 298 6.40 -38.11 -4.73
N GLY A 299 5.91 -36.90 -4.52
CA GLY A 299 6.43 -35.97 -3.54
C GLY A 299 6.22 -36.47 -2.11
N TRP A 300 7.27 -36.36 -1.30
CA TRP A 300 7.29 -36.86 0.08
C TRP A 300 6.18 -36.27 0.96
N LEU A 301 5.81 -34.99 0.77
CA LEU A 301 4.82 -34.34 1.63
C LEU A 301 3.40 -34.87 1.44
N ARG A 302 3.07 -35.44 0.27
CA ARG A 302 1.77 -36.09 0.02
C ARG A 302 1.51 -37.28 0.92
N GLU A 303 2.57 -38.01 1.28
CA GLU A 303 2.46 -39.18 2.14
C GLU A 303 2.38 -38.80 3.62
N LYS A 304 2.69 -37.54 3.96
CA LYS A 304 2.83 -37.06 5.34
C LYS A 304 1.65 -36.24 5.84
N ASP A 305 1.02 -35.42 4.99
CA ASP A 305 -0.13 -34.61 5.37
C ASP A 305 -1.12 -34.46 4.19
N ASP A 306 -2.41 -34.71 4.47
CA ASP A 306 -3.50 -34.60 3.50
C ASP A 306 -3.63 -33.21 2.86
N PHE A 307 -3.12 -32.17 3.53
CA PHE A 307 -3.04 -30.81 3.02
C PHE A 307 -2.27 -30.73 1.69
N PHE A 308 -1.25 -31.57 1.50
CA PHE A 308 -0.41 -31.59 0.30
C PHE A 308 -0.91 -32.53 -0.79
N THR A 309 -2.10 -33.11 -0.66
CA THR A 309 -2.64 -34.12 -1.61
C THR A 309 -2.74 -33.65 -3.05
N ARG A 310 -2.92 -32.34 -3.28
CA ARG A 310 -2.90 -31.74 -4.62
C ARG A 310 -1.50 -31.82 -5.21
N VAL A 311 -1.35 -32.54 -6.32
CA VAL A 311 -0.07 -32.73 -7.01
C VAL A 311 0.31 -31.48 -7.80
N MET A 312 1.55 -31.02 -7.65
CA MET A 312 2.17 -30.12 -8.63
C MET A 312 2.72 -30.96 -9.79
N THR A 313 2.23 -30.71 -11.00
CA THR A 313 2.78 -31.33 -12.22
C THR A 313 4.17 -30.76 -12.53
N PRO A 314 4.98 -31.41 -13.38
CA PRO A 314 6.25 -30.81 -13.84
C PRO A 314 6.06 -29.39 -14.39
N HIS A 315 4.97 -29.15 -15.12
CA HIS A 315 4.63 -27.82 -15.61
C HIS A 315 4.34 -26.83 -14.47
N ASP A 316 3.59 -27.22 -13.44
CA ASP A 316 3.33 -26.35 -12.28
C ASP A 316 4.63 -25.98 -11.55
N ILE A 317 5.56 -26.95 -11.42
CA ILE A 317 6.86 -26.74 -10.78
C ILE A 317 7.71 -25.76 -11.58
N ASP A 318 7.84 -25.96 -12.90
CA ASP A 318 8.59 -25.04 -13.76
C ASP A 318 8.03 -23.62 -13.68
N ARG A 319 6.71 -23.48 -13.68
CA ARG A 319 6.04 -22.18 -13.52
C ARG A 319 6.25 -21.59 -12.14
N ALA A 320 6.23 -22.39 -11.08
CA ALA A 320 6.51 -21.92 -9.73
C ALA A 320 7.94 -21.38 -9.60
N VAL A 321 8.94 -22.07 -10.21
CA VAL A 321 10.34 -21.60 -10.24
C VAL A 321 10.46 -20.28 -10.98
N GLN A 322 9.97 -20.22 -12.23
CA GLN A 322 10.05 -18.98 -13.02
C GLN A 322 9.35 -17.80 -12.31
N LEU A 323 8.21 -18.07 -11.68
CA LEU A 323 7.46 -17.05 -10.94
C LEU A 323 8.23 -16.59 -9.69
N THR A 324 8.82 -17.53 -8.94
CA THR A 324 9.62 -17.26 -7.75
C THR A 324 10.78 -16.32 -8.07
N GLU A 325 11.56 -16.63 -9.11
CA GLU A 325 12.68 -15.79 -9.55
C GLU A 325 12.21 -14.40 -9.97
N SER A 326 11.09 -14.34 -10.69
CA SER A 326 10.49 -13.09 -11.15
C SER A 326 10.05 -12.19 -9.98
N VAL A 327 9.37 -12.77 -9.00
CA VAL A 327 8.88 -12.07 -7.80
C VAL A 327 10.06 -11.64 -6.92
N GLN A 328 11.05 -12.50 -6.66
CA GLN A 328 12.24 -12.12 -5.88
C GLN A 328 12.99 -10.95 -6.54
N LYS A 329 13.16 -10.99 -7.86
CA LYS A 329 13.82 -9.92 -8.61
C LYS A 329 13.08 -8.58 -8.43
N ARG A 330 11.75 -8.59 -8.53
CA ARG A 330 10.93 -7.37 -8.34
C ARG A 330 10.91 -6.91 -6.89
N TYR A 331 10.81 -7.84 -5.93
CA TYR A 331 10.89 -7.54 -4.51
C TYR A 331 12.21 -6.82 -4.16
N LYS A 332 13.35 -7.31 -4.67
CA LYS A 332 14.66 -6.65 -4.48
C LYS A 332 14.70 -5.26 -5.09
N ALA A 333 14.14 -5.09 -6.29
CA ALA A 333 14.11 -3.80 -6.98
C ALA A 333 13.21 -2.76 -6.31
N ASN A 334 12.12 -3.19 -5.65
CA ASN A 334 11.08 -2.30 -5.14
C ASN A 334 11.06 -2.15 -3.62
N ARG A 335 11.15 -3.26 -2.86
CA ARG A 335 10.91 -3.32 -1.41
C ARG A 335 12.18 -3.59 -0.60
N GLY A 336 12.99 -4.54 -1.05
CA GLY A 336 14.27 -4.86 -0.41
C GLY A 336 15.33 -3.78 -0.58
N GLY A 337 15.11 -2.83 -1.49
CA GLY A 337 16.05 -1.80 -1.92
C GLY A 337 15.98 -0.46 -1.19
N ASN A 338 15.32 -0.36 -0.02
CA ASN A 338 15.27 0.90 0.74
C ASN A 338 16.67 1.48 1.09
N CYS A 339 17.72 0.66 1.03
CA CYS A 339 19.11 1.07 1.22
C CYS A 339 19.98 0.98 -0.05
N GLY A 340 19.39 0.66 -1.21
CA GLY A 340 20.06 0.48 -2.50
C GLY A 340 20.04 -0.97 -3.02
N PRO A 341 20.34 -1.19 -4.33
CA PRO A 341 20.32 -2.51 -4.96
C PRO A 341 21.32 -3.50 -4.35
N GLU A 342 22.50 -3.03 -3.94
CA GLU A 342 23.53 -3.89 -3.35
C GLU A 342 23.09 -4.46 -2.00
N GLN A 343 22.47 -3.64 -1.16
CA GLN A 343 21.93 -4.06 0.14
C GLN A 343 20.72 -4.98 -0.05
N ALA A 344 19.88 -4.74 -1.05
CA ALA A 344 18.78 -5.65 -1.39
C ALA A 344 19.29 -7.03 -1.82
N GLU A 345 20.33 -7.06 -2.67
CA GLU A 345 20.97 -8.30 -3.10
C GLU A 345 21.60 -9.03 -1.91
N LEU A 346 22.30 -8.29 -1.06
CA LEU A 346 22.89 -8.79 0.16
C LEU A 346 21.81 -9.43 1.05
N ALA A 347 20.71 -8.73 1.35
CA ALA A 347 19.70 -9.19 2.29
C ALA A 347 18.80 -10.31 1.74
N HIS A 348 18.41 -10.24 0.47
CA HIS A 348 17.32 -11.05 -0.09
C HIS A 348 17.71 -11.87 -1.33
N GLY A 349 18.94 -11.75 -1.83
CA GLY A 349 19.39 -12.41 -3.07
C GLY A 349 19.98 -13.80 -2.90
N SER A 350 20.09 -14.31 -1.66
CA SER A 350 20.72 -15.61 -1.40
C SER A 350 19.84 -16.81 -1.81
N PRO A 351 20.44 -18.00 -2.04
CA PRO A 351 19.67 -19.21 -2.38
C PRO A 351 18.63 -19.60 -1.32
N GLU A 352 18.95 -19.40 -0.04
CA GLU A 352 18.03 -19.65 1.07
C GLU A 352 16.81 -18.74 0.98
N ASN A 353 17.01 -17.47 0.61
CA ASN A 353 15.90 -16.55 0.36
C ASN A 353 15.09 -16.95 -0.87
N LEU A 354 15.73 -17.38 -1.95
CA LEU A 354 15.05 -17.91 -3.14
C LEU A 354 14.15 -19.10 -2.77
N PHE A 355 14.63 -19.99 -1.88
CA PHE A 355 13.82 -21.08 -1.33
C PHE A 355 12.62 -20.58 -0.53
N ILE A 356 12.77 -19.58 0.35
CA ILE A 356 11.64 -19.00 1.10
C ILE A 356 10.63 -18.34 0.14
N PHE A 357 11.09 -17.64 -0.90
CA PHE A 357 10.21 -17.13 -1.96
C PHE A 357 9.48 -18.25 -2.70
N ALA A 358 10.13 -19.40 -2.91
CA ALA A 358 9.48 -20.56 -3.51
C ALA A 358 8.39 -21.12 -2.59
N MET A 359 8.66 -21.21 -1.27
CA MET A 359 7.67 -21.61 -0.28
C MET A 359 6.50 -20.64 -0.24
N ALA A 360 6.76 -19.33 -0.34
CA ALA A 360 5.72 -18.32 -0.45
C ALA A 360 4.86 -18.54 -1.70
N THR A 361 5.48 -18.74 -2.87
CA THR A 361 4.77 -18.99 -4.13
C THR A 361 3.93 -20.27 -4.09
N VAL A 362 4.51 -21.37 -3.58
CA VAL A 362 3.85 -22.67 -3.46
C VAL A 362 2.72 -22.64 -2.43
N SER A 363 2.85 -21.86 -1.35
CA SER A 363 1.81 -21.78 -0.32
C SER A 363 0.45 -21.34 -0.88
N VAL A 364 0.45 -20.41 -1.83
CA VAL A 364 -0.77 -19.88 -2.46
C VAL A 364 -1.46 -20.96 -3.32
N PHE A 365 -0.74 -21.97 -3.79
CA PHE A 365 -1.31 -23.12 -4.51
C PHE A 365 -2.07 -24.10 -3.59
N TYR A 366 -1.65 -24.20 -2.33
CA TYR A 366 -2.17 -25.17 -1.36
C TYR A 366 -3.17 -24.60 -0.35
N VAL A 367 -2.96 -23.36 0.13
CA VAL A 367 -3.83 -22.77 1.15
C VAL A 367 -5.22 -22.49 0.59
N LYS A 368 -6.23 -22.95 1.33
CA LYS A 368 -7.63 -22.99 0.95
C LYS A 368 -8.44 -22.08 1.88
N ASP A 369 -9.26 -21.21 1.30
CA ASP A 369 -10.32 -20.41 1.94
C ASP A 369 -9.91 -19.19 2.80
N TYR A 370 -10.09 -17.99 2.22
CA TYR A 370 -10.56 -16.80 2.95
C TYR A 370 -12.07 -16.55 2.72
N TRP A 371 -12.67 -17.13 1.66
CA TRP A 371 -14.09 -16.95 1.30
C TRP A 371 -14.84 -18.29 1.32
N GLY A 372 -15.58 -18.54 2.40
CA GLY A 372 -16.16 -19.84 2.77
C GLY A 372 -17.01 -20.55 1.71
N GLY A 373 -16.41 -21.53 1.04
CA GLY A 373 -17.10 -22.45 0.13
C GLY A 373 -16.90 -23.91 0.52
N LYS A 374 -17.98 -24.62 0.84
CA LYS A 374 -17.99 -26.07 1.10
C LYS A 374 -17.70 -26.87 -0.18
N SER A 375 -16.44 -27.10 -0.54
CA SER A 375 -15.96 -28.26 -1.35
C SER A 375 -14.44 -28.21 -1.55
N GLN A 376 -13.83 -29.36 -1.81
CA GLN A 376 -12.40 -29.67 -1.86
C GLN A 376 -11.53 -28.74 -2.76
N LEU A 377 -10.31 -28.46 -2.28
CA LEU A 377 -9.10 -28.04 -3.00
C LEU A 377 -9.25 -26.92 -4.06
N ARG A 378 -9.20 -25.65 -3.64
CA ARG A 378 -9.10 -24.49 -4.57
C ARG A 378 -7.99 -23.52 -4.10
N PRO A 379 -7.19 -22.93 -5.03
CA PRO A 379 -6.16 -21.93 -4.72
C PRO A 379 -6.74 -20.69 -4.04
N VAL A 380 -5.87 -19.88 -3.39
CA VAL A 380 -6.24 -18.59 -2.79
C VAL A 380 -6.95 -17.69 -3.81
N GLN A 381 -8.05 -17.07 -3.36
CA GLN A 381 -8.88 -16.17 -4.16
C GLN A 381 -8.78 -14.74 -3.66
N THR A 382 -8.18 -13.88 -4.46
CA THR A 382 -8.04 -12.45 -4.16
C THR A 382 -9.00 -11.64 -5.02
N LEU A 383 -9.52 -10.54 -4.48
CA LEU A 383 -10.36 -9.62 -5.26
C LEU A 383 -9.56 -9.07 -6.45
N LYS A 384 -10.18 -9.03 -7.63
CA LYS A 384 -9.53 -8.44 -8.81
C LYS A 384 -9.48 -6.93 -8.67
N GLU A 385 -8.32 -6.36 -8.92
CA GLU A 385 -8.17 -4.92 -9.11
C GLU A 385 -9.03 -4.47 -10.30
N PHE A 386 -8.95 -5.13 -11.46
CA PHE A 386 -9.78 -4.80 -12.63
C PHE A 386 -10.83 -5.90 -12.89
N PRO A 387 -12.11 -5.71 -12.51
CA PRO A 387 -13.14 -6.74 -12.67
C PRO A 387 -13.54 -6.90 -14.14
N ALA A 388 -13.58 -8.15 -14.63
CA ALA A 388 -14.03 -8.45 -15.99
C ALA A 388 -15.56 -8.35 -16.11
N LYS A 389 -16.05 -7.99 -17.32
CA LYS A 389 -17.50 -7.84 -17.63
C LYS A 389 -18.35 -9.05 -17.21
N HIS A 390 -17.78 -10.26 -17.23
CA HIS A 390 -18.47 -11.52 -16.96
C HIS A 390 -17.88 -12.38 -15.82
N ASN A 391 -16.88 -11.90 -15.06
CA ASN A 391 -16.33 -12.64 -13.91
C ASN A 391 -15.96 -11.66 -12.80
N LYS A 392 -16.85 -11.52 -11.82
CA LYS A 392 -17.00 -10.23 -11.13
C LYS A 392 -16.13 -10.00 -9.90
N ASN A 393 -15.78 -10.98 -9.08
CA ASN A 393 -15.28 -10.61 -7.75
C ASN A 393 -13.94 -11.22 -7.33
N SER A 394 -13.40 -12.27 -7.94
CA SER A 394 -12.10 -12.81 -7.51
C SER A 394 -11.35 -13.53 -8.63
N SER A 395 -10.03 -13.60 -8.48
CA SER A 395 -9.14 -14.43 -9.28
C SER A 395 -8.46 -15.46 -8.40
N ARG A 396 -8.18 -16.63 -8.97
CA ARG A 396 -7.38 -17.67 -8.31
C ARG A 396 -5.91 -17.46 -8.65
N TYR A 397 -5.05 -17.51 -7.64
CA TYR A 397 -3.60 -17.42 -7.86
C TYR A 397 -2.84 -18.50 -7.10
N PRO A 398 -1.65 -18.87 -7.59
CA PRO A 398 -1.27 -18.80 -9.00
C PRO A 398 -2.17 -19.75 -9.81
N ALA A 399 -2.80 -19.24 -10.87
CA ALA A 399 -3.44 -20.08 -11.87
C ALA A 399 -2.36 -20.48 -12.90
N PHE A 400 -1.43 -21.36 -12.52
CA PHE A 400 -0.27 -21.74 -13.34
C PHE A 400 -0.67 -22.15 -14.77
N SER A 401 -1.84 -22.77 -14.94
CA SER A 401 -2.41 -23.18 -16.23
C SER A 401 -2.87 -22.04 -17.14
N THR A 402 -3.04 -20.81 -16.63
CA THR A 402 -3.53 -19.65 -17.39
C THR A 402 -2.49 -18.54 -17.49
N LEU A 403 -1.25 -18.81 -17.07
CA LEU A 403 -0.18 -17.84 -17.20
C LEU A 403 0.40 -17.93 -18.62
N ASP A 404 0.29 -16.84 -19.38
CA ASP A 404 0.80 -16.79 -20.76
C ASP A 404 2.30 -17.09 -20.81
N SER A 405 2.72 -17.85 -21.81
CA SER A 405 4.09 -18.36 -21.99
C SER A 405 5.04 -17.37 -22.67
N GLY A 406 4.73 -16.08 -22.72
CA GLY A 406 5.53 -15.05 -23.41
C GLY A 406 5.89 -13.85 -22.52
N ASP A 407 7.09 -13.30 -22.73
CA ASP A 407 7.66 -12.05 -22.18
C ASP A 407 7.39 -11.74 -20.70
N GLY A 408 7.57 -12.76 -19.87
CA GLY A 408 7.57 -12.65 -18.41
C GLY A 408 6.23 -13.04 -17.80
N LEU A 409 6.27 -13.99 -16.86
CA LEU A 409 5.16 -14.33 -15.97
C LEU A 409 4.78 -13.12 -15.12
N MET A 410 3.95 -12.22 -15.67
CA MET A 410 3.50 -11.01 -15.00
C MET A 410 2.25 -11.32 -14.19
N LEU A 411 2.38 -11.24 -12.87
CA LEU A 411 1.24 -11.32 -11.97
C LEU A 411 0.52 -9.96 -11.92
N PRO A 412 -0.81 -9.96 -11.79
CA PRO A 412 -1.53 -8.77 -11.36
C PRO A 412 -1.02 -8.29 -10.00
N ILE A 413 -0.97 -6.97 -9.80
CA ILE A 413 -0.33 -6.35 -8.63
C ILE A 413 -0.76 -6.95 -7.29
N HIS A 414 -2.04 -7.27 -7.12
CA HIS A 414 -2.57 -7.82 -5.88
C HIS A 414 -2.12 -9.25 -5.59
N ALA A 415 -1.85 -10.05 -6.62
CA ALA A 415 -1.35 -11.41 -6.48
C ALA A 415 0.15 -11.41 -6.18
N GLU A 416 0.89 -10.51 -6.83
CA GLU A 416 2.30 -10.28 -6.52
C GLU A 416 2.47 -9.78 -5.09
N GLU A 417 1.70 -8.75 -4.72
CA GLU A 417 1.66 -8.19 -3.37
C GLU A 417 1.43 -9.27 -2.31
N LEU A 418 0.49 -10.19 -2.56
CA LEU A 418 0.22 -11.31 -1.66
C LEU A 418 1.46 -12.19 -1.48
N ILE A 419 2.11 -12.63 -2.56
CA ILE A 419 3.28 -13.52 -2.49
C ILE A 419 4.46 -12.82 -1.81
N GLU A 420 4.74 -11.56 -2.17
CA GLU A 420 5.78 -10.76 -1.54
C GLU A 420 5.55 -10.61 -0.03
N GLN A 421 4.30 -10.37 0.37
CA GLN A 421 3.98 -10.28 1.79
C GLN A 421 4.04 -11.64 2.47
N VAL A 422 3.63 -12.75 1.84
CA VAL A 422 3.82 -14.11 2.41
C VAL A 422 5.30 -14.37 2.67
N TYR A 423 6.18 -14.03 1.72
CA TYR A 423 7.62 -14.07 1.92
C TYR A 423 8.04 -13.21 3.12
N GLY A 424 7.60 -11.95 3.18
CA GLY A 424 7.91 -11.06 4.31
C GLY A 424 7.46 -11.62 5.65
N GLN A 425 6.27 -12.22 5.71
CA GLN A 425 5.73 -12.88 6.90
C GLN A 425 6.60 -14.09 7.31
N MET A 426 7.03 -14.92 6.36
CA MET A 426 7.91 -16.06 6.65
C MET A 426 9.30 -15.61 7.10
N PHE A 427 9.90 -14.65 6.40
CA PHE A 427 11.26 -14.19 6.62
C PHE A 427 11.40 -13.37 7.92
N PHE A 428 10.61 -12.31 8.09
CA PHE A 428 10.80 -11.37 9.21
C PHE A 428 10.18 -11.83 10.53
N SER A 429 9.32 -12.86 10.52
CA SER A 429 8.81 -13.45 11.76
C SER A 429 9.76 -14.48 12.38
N ASN A 430 10.74 -14.98 11.61
CA ASN A 430 11.65 -16.02 12.04
C ASN A 430 13.08 -15.49 12.21
N GLN A 431 13.91 -16.25 12.94
CA GLN A 431 15.33 -15.94 13.11
C GLN A 431 16.18 -16.88 12.28
N GLY A 432 17.20 -16.34 11.60
CA GLY A 432 18.07 -17.13 10.74
C GLY A 432 17.27 -17.80 9.62
N TRP A 433 17.31 -19.12 9.57
CA TRP A 433 16.66 -19.93 8.55
C TRP A 433 15.44 -20.71 9.06
N ASP A 434 14.92 -20.34 10.22
CA ASP A 434 13.74 -20.95 10.81
C ASP A 434 12.48 -20.67 9.96
N LEU A 435 11.54 -21.62 9.98
CA LEU A 435 10.26 -21.60 9.26
C LEU A 435 9.11 -21.95 10.22
N ARG A 436 8.94 -21.18 11.29
CA ARG A 436 7.94 -21.48 12.34
C ARG A 436 6.63 -20.73 12.10
N ALA A 437 5.52 -21.47 12.20
CA ALA A 437 4.17 -20.91 12.02
C ALA A 437 3.74 -19.96 13.16
N GLU A 438 4.15 -20.24 14.40
CA GLU A 438 3.70 -19.50 15.59
C GLU A 438 4.11 -18.03 15.56
N SER A 439 5.32 -17.74 15.07
CA SER A 439 5.86 -16.38 15.03
C SER A 439 5.17 -15.48 14.00
N VAL A 440 4.59 -16.07 12.94
CA VAL A 440 3.95 -15.34 11.83
C VAL A 440 2.82 -14.45 12.33
N ARG A 441 1.95 -14.98 13.21
CA ARG A 441 0.78 -14.22 13.67
C ARG A 441 1.17 -12.99 14.49
N GLN A 442 2.11 -13.16 15.41
CA GLN A 442 2.60 -12.04 16.24
C GLN A 442 3.30 -10.97 15.39
N HIS A 443 4.06 -11.40 14.37
CA HIS A 443 4.66 -10.48 13.42
C HIS A 443 3.60 -9.72 12.63
N ALA A 444 2.59 -10.42 12.09
CA ALA A 444 1.50 -9.82 11.34
C ALA A 444 0.73 -8.77 12.14
N GLU A 445 0.37 -9.07 13.40
CA GLU A 445 -0.27 -8.11 14.31
C GLU A 445 0.63 -6.88 14.55
N THR A 446 1.94 -7.08 14.66
CA THR A 446 2.90 -5.98 14.83
C THR A 446 2.95 -5.11 13.59
N GLN A 447 2.98 -5.71 12.39
CA GLN A 447 2.96 -4.96 11.13
C GLN A 447 1.64 -4.22 10.90
N ALA A 448 0.49 -4.81 11.24
CA ALA A 448 -0.81 -4.16 11.12
C ALA A 448 -0.87 -2.89 12.00
N VAL A 449 -0.42 -2.97 13.25
CA VAL A 449 -0.33 -1.80 14.14
C VAL A 449 0.62 -0.74 13.58
N LYS A 450 1.78 -1.15 13.04
CA LYS A 450 2.73 -0.21 12.41
C LYS A 450 2.11 0.49 11.21
N ARG A 451 1.42 -0.23 10.33
CA ARG A 451 0.70 0.34 9.16
C ARG A 451 -0.39 1.32 9.59
N ALA A 452 -1.16 1.00 10.63
CA ALA A 452 -2.13 1.92 11.20
C ALA A 452 -1.49 3.24 11.68
N TYR A 453 -0.25 3.21 12.17
CA TYR A 453 0.48 4.44 12.50
C TYR A 453 0.85 5.26 11.27
N HIS A 454 1.19 4.62 10.14
CA HIS A 454 1.38 5.33 8.87
C HIS A 454 0.06 5.96 8.38
N GLU A 455 -1.08 5.26 8.52
CA GLU A 455 -2.40 5.83 8.20
C GLU A 455 -2.74 7.04 9.08
N GLN A 456 -2.46 6.97 10.38
CA GLN A 456 -2.65 8.09 11.31
C GLN A 456 -1.76 9.29 10.98
N LEU A 457 -0.53 9.07 10.49
CA LEU A 457 0.34 10.14 10.00
C LEU A 457 -0.34 10.94 8.89
N PHE A 458 -0.93 10.24 7.92
CA PHE A 458 -1.61 10.87 6.79
C PHE A 458 -2.88 11.57 7.27
N GLU A 459 -3.56 10.99 8.26
CA GLU A 459 -4.71 11.57 8.90
C GLU A 459 -4.38 12.94 9.52
N PHE A 460 -3.48 13.02 10.50
CA PHE A 460 -3.25 14.31 11.18
C PHE A 460 -2.50 15.34 10.32
N ALA A 461 -1.82 14.88 9.26
CA ALA A 461 -1.18 15.76 8.28
C ALA A 461 -2.21 16.51 7.43
N VAL A 462 -3.39 15.92 7.18
CA VAL A 462 -4.35 16.47 6.20
C VAL A 462 -5.75 16.69 6.74
N LYS A 463 -6.29 15.74 7.51
CA LYS A 463 -7.66 15.79 8.00
C LYS A 463 -7.82 16.90 9.04
N GLY A 464 -8.95 17.61 8.93
CA GLY A 464 -9.24 18.77 9.78
C GLY A 464 -8.41 20.03 9.48
N ARG A 465 -7.43 19.99 8.57
CA ARG A 465 -6.59 21.15 8.24
C ARG A 465 -7.26 22.11 7.27
N THR A 466 -7.01 23.40 7.49
CA THR A 466 -7.29 24.49 6.55
C THR A 466 -6.32 24.44 5.36
N SER A 467 -6.63 25.10 4.23
CA SER A 467 -5.68 25.09 3.11
C SER A 467 -4.39 25.81 3.44
N LYS A 468 -4.43 26.81 4.34
CA LYS A 468 -3.25 27.51 4.87
C LYS A 468 -2.30 26.58 5.60
N GLU A 469 -2.82 25.76 6.51
CA GLU A 469 -2.01 24.78 7.23
C GLU A 469 -1.38 23.76 6.28
N LEU A 470 -2.12 23.32 5.26
CA LEU A 470 -1.59 22.42 4.23
C LEU A 470 -0.46 23.08 3.43
N LEU A 471 -0.62 24.35 3.04
CA LEU A 471 0.43 25.10 2.34
C LEU A 471 1.67 25.31 3.21
N ASN A 472 1.49 25.60 4.50
CA ASN A 472 2.61 25.67 5.44
C ASN A 472 3.34 24.34 5.52
N LEU A 473 2.62 23.22 5.69
CA LEU A 473 3.22 21.89 5.74
C LEU A 473 4.00 21.58 4.45
N PHE A 474 3.40 21.83 3.30
CA PHE A 474 4.04 21.64 1.98
C PHE A 474 5.38 22.39 1.89
N THR A 475 5.37 23.66 2.30
CA THR A 475 6.54 24.54 2.18
C THR A 475 7.63 24.21 3.20
N GLN A 476 7.24 23.93 4.45
CA GLN A 476 8.16 23.57 5.53
C GLN A 476 8.85 22.23 5.28
N VAL A 477 8.10 21.23 4.78
CA VAL A 477 8.70 19.94 4.40
C VAL A 477 9.65 20.13 3.23
N ALA A 478 9.30 20.94 2.22
CA ALA A 478 10.23 21.23 1.12
C ALA A 478 11.52 21.90 1.61
N ALA A 479 11.43 22.89 2.49
CA ALA A 479 12.59 23.55 3.09
C ALA A 479 13.44 22.59 3.92
N TYR A 480 12.81 21.75 4.73
CA TYR A 480 13.50 20.74 5.54
C TYR A 480 14.23 19.72 4.65
N ILE A 481 13.62 19.26 3.56
CA ILE A 481 14.26 18.35 2.60
C ILE A 481 15.56 18.96 2.06
N GLU A 482 15.53 20.22 1.63
CA GLU A 482 16.72 20.88 1.09
C GLU A 482 17.80 21.06 2.17
N GLN A 483 17.42 21.46 3.39
CA GLN A 483 18.36 21.56 4.52
C GLN A 483 19.05 20.22 4.83
N GLN A 484 18.30 19.11 4.81
CA GLN A 484 18.88 17.81 5.09
C GLN A 484 19.81 17.29 3.99
N LYS A 485 19.57 17.69 2.73
CA LYS A 485 20.51 17.43 1.62
C LYS A 485 21.81 18.20 1.82
N GLU A 486 21.73 19.47 2.19
CA GLU A 486 22.90 20.30 2.47
C GLU A 486 23.74 19.73 3.62
N ASN A 487 23.08 19.17 4.65
CA ASN A 487 23.73 18.54 5.79
C ASN A 487 24.29 17.13 5.50
N GLY A 488 24.12 16.60 4.27
CA GLY A 488 24.55 15.25 3.92
C GLY A 488 23.81 14.13 4.66
N ALA A 489 22.69 14.44 5.31
CA ALA A 489 21.92 13.51 6.13
C ALA A 489 20.89 12.70 5.33
N ILE A 490 20.53 13.15 4.12
CA ILE A 490 19.70 12.40 3.18
C ILE A 490 20.60 11.83 2.08
N VAL A 491 20.82 10.51 2.11
CA VAL A 491 21.13 9.76 0.90
C VAL A 491 19.83 9.69 0.10
N ALA A 492 19.87 10.16 -1.15
CA ALA A 492 18.70 10.33 -2.02
C ALA A 492 17.69 9.16 -1.93
N VAL A 493 16.44 9.50 -1.59
CA VAL A 493 15.26 8.62 -1.72
C VAL A 493 14.93 8.41 -3.19
#